data_AF-A0AA39IS06-F1
#
_entry.id   AF-A0AA39IS06-F1
#
_cell.length_a   1.000
_cell.length_b   1.000
_cell.length_c   1.000
_cell.angle_alpha   90.00
_cell.angle_beta   90.00
_cell.angle_gamma   90.00
#
_symmetry.space_group_name_H-M   'P 1'
#
loop_
_entity.id
_entity.type
_entity.pdbx_description
1 polymer ?
#
loop_
_entity_poly.entity_id
_entity_poly.type
_entity_poly.pdbx_seq_one_letter_code
_entity_poly.pdbx_strand_id
1 'polypeptide(L)'
;MPRLSLLILFSLASLALADNFFYASSTQFCDKGCPEATWFRFYSCDSTCTYHIQPWIASIITMLCYVVVSAVVGCVVRCICCCR
;
A
#
# COMPACT_ATOMS: atom_id res chain seq x y z
N MET A 1 -19.92 7.65 -14.90
CA MET A 1 -19.35 6.68 -13.93
C MET A 1 -18.11 5.87 -14.40
N PRO A 2 -17.53 5.98 -15.62
CA PRO A 2 -16.39 5.13 -16.00
C PRO A 2 -15.04 5.55 -15.38
N ARG A 3 -14.93 6.80 -14.89
CA ARG A 3 -13.68 7.34 -14.31
C ARG A 3 -13.31 6.69 -12.97
N LEU A 4 -14.30 6.25 -12.18
CA LEU A 4 -14.05 5.62 -10.89
C LEU A 4 -13.45 4.21 -11.07
N SER A 5 -13.97 3.43 -12.02
CA SER A 5 -13.41 2.12 -12.37
C SER A 5 -11.98 2.21 -12.90
N LEU A 6 -11.65 3.26 -13.63
CA LEU A 6 -10.32 3.45 -14.19
C LEU A 6 -9.28 3.81 -13.12
N LEU A 7 -9.66 4.61 -12.12
CA LEU A 7 -8.85 4.89 -10.93
C LEU A 7 -8.63 3.64 -10.07
N ILE A 8 -9.67 2.82 -9.88
CA ILE A 8 -9.59 1.55 -9.16
C ILE A 8 -8.67 0.56 -9.90
N LEU A 9 -8.79 0.47 -11.23
CA LEU A 9 -7.90 -0.35 -12.06
C LEU A 9 -6.45 0.15 -12.02
N PHE A 10 -6.21 1.47 -12.06
CA PHE A 10 -4.86 2.02 -11.95
C PHE A 10 -4.26 1.78 -10.56
N SER A 11 -5.06 1.89 -9.50
CA SER A 11 -4.60 1.59 -8.15
C SER A 11 -4.33 0.09 -7.98
N LEU A 12 -5.23 -0.79 -8.39
CA LEU A 12 -5.01 -2.25 -8.39
C LEU A 12 -3.79 -2.66 -9.24
N ALA A 13 -3.61 -2.05 -10.41
CA ALA A 13 -2.42 -2.27 -11.24
C ALA A 13 -1.15 -1.78 -10.52
N SER A 14 -1.16 -0.58 -9.93
CA SER A 14 -0.02 -0.08 -9.16
C SER A 14 0.31 -0.96 -7.95
N LEU A 15 -0.70 -1.52 -7.28
CA LEU A 15 -0.55 -2.47 -6.18
C LEU A 15 0.01 -3.82 -6.65
N ALA A 16 -0.45 -4.35 -7.79
CA ALA A 16 0.04 -5.59 -8.37
C ALA A 16 1.48 -5.48 -8.95
N LEU A 17 1.82 -4.31 -9.51
CA LEU A 17 3.19 -3.99 -9.91
C LEU A 17 4.10 -3.77 -8.69
N ALA A 18 3.59 -3.15 -7.64
CA ALA A 18 4.30 -2.97 -6.37
C ALA A 18 4.59 -4.31 -5.69
N ASP A 19 3.68 -5.28 -5.79
CA ASP A 19 3.89 -6.64 -5.28
C ASP A 19 5.15 -7.26 -5.92
N ASN A 20 5.32 -7.18 -7.25
CA ASN A 20 6.52 -7.71 -7.90
C ASN A 20 7.80 -6.87 -7.67
N PHE A 21 7.67 -5.54 -7.46
CA PHE A 21 8.83 -4.66 -7.29
C PHE A 21 9.37 -4.62 -5.85
N PHE A 22 8.49 -4.74 -4.84
CA PHE A 22 8.88 -4.69 -3.42
C PHE A 22 9.08 -6.07 -2.81
N TYR A 23 8.45 -7.12 -3.37
CA TYR A 23 8.74 -8.50 -3.00
C TYR A 23 10.06 -9.00 -3.62
N ALA A 24 10.65 -8.21 -4.52
CA ALA A 24 11.96 -8.48 -5.08
C ALA A 24 13.06 -8.27 -4.03
N SER A 25 13.79 -9.35 -3.74
CA SER A 25 15.12 -9.36 -3.12
C SER A 25 15.24 -9.44 -1.60
N SER A 26 14.19 -9.80 -0.84
CA SER A 26 14.40 -10.22 0.57
C SER A 26 14.82 -11.69 0.73
N THR A 27 15.03 -12.41 -0.38
CA THR A 27 15.78 -13.68 -0.41
C THR A 27 17.29 -13.44 -0.46
N GLN A 28 17.79 -12.34 0.11
CA GLN A 28 19.18 -12.29 0.53
C GLN A 28 19.32 -13.26 1.71
N PHE A 29 19.76 -14.48 1.39
CA PHE A 29 20.16 -15.47 2.40
C PHE A 29 21.26 -14.86 3.25
N CYS A 30 20.90 -14.41 4.44
CA CYS A 30 21.87 -14.00 5.43
C CYS A 30 22.33 -15.22 6.20
N ASP A 31 23.64 -15.45 6.17
CA ASP A 31 24.33 -16.63 6.70
C ASP A 31 24.22 -16.81 8.25
N LYS A 32 23.39 -16.01 8.92
CA LYS A 32 23.33 -15.86 10.39
C LYS A 32 21.95 -16.06 11.02
N GLY A 33 21.09 -16.92 10.45
CA GLY A 33 19.88 -17.39 11.14
C GLY A 33 18.80 -16.32 11.35
N CYS A 34 18.73 -15.30 10.48
CA CYS A 34 17.59 -14.39 10.48
C CYS A 34 16.35 -15.17 9.98
N PRO A 35 15.19 -15.04 10.66
CA PRO A 35 13.95 -15.66 10.22
C PRO A 35 13.53 -15.11 8.85
N GLU A 36 12.87 -15.95 8.07
CA GLU A 36 12.45 -15.60 6.71
C GLU A 36 11.55 -14.35 6.68
N ALA A 37 11.68 -13.60 5.59
CA ALA A 37 10.79 -12.50 5.30
C ALA A 37 9.37 -13.03 5.18
N THR A 38 8.40 -12.28 5.70
CA THR A 38 6.99 -12.63 5.59
C THR A 38 6.27 -11.61 4.72
N TRP A 39 5.01 -11.89 4.42
CA TRP A 39 4.16 -10.97 3.68
C TRP A 39 4.18 -9.56 4.28
N PHE A 40 4.28 -9.38 5.60
CA PHE A 40 4.18 -8.06 6.23
C PHE A 40 5.53 -7.40 6.55
N ARG A 41 6.61 -8.18 6.57
CA ARG A 41 7.91 -7.71 7.04
C ARG A 41 9.04 -8.28 6.20
N PHE A 42 10.04 -7.46 5.96
CA PHE A 42 11.34 -7.90 5.45
C PHE A 42 12.43 -7.55 6.44
N TYR A 43 13.65 -7.99 6.17
CA TYR A 43 14.81 -7.66 6.99
C TYR A 43 15.97 -7.20 6.12
N SER A 44 16.82 -6.35 6.69
CA SER A 44 18.13 -5.98 6.16
C SER A 44 19.22 -6.57 7.04
N CYS A 45 20.32 -7.01 6.42
CA CYS A 45 21.45 -7.59 7.13
C CYS A 45 22.62 -6.63 7.16
N ASP A 46 22.80 -5.99 8.31
CA ASP A 46 23.92 -5.08 8.54
C ASP A 46 24.54 -5.38 9.90
N SER A 47 25.35 -6.43 9.97
CA SER A 47 25.87 -7.10 11.18
C SER A 47 24.83 -7.71 12.14
N THR A 48 23.58 -7.22 12.12
CA THR A 48 22.41 -7.69 12.87
C THR A 48 21.17 -7.77 11.96
N CYS A 49 20.16 -8.56 12.33
CA CYS A 49 18.89 -8.62 11.59
C CYS A 49 18.02 -7.41 11.95
N THR A 50 17.89 -6.43 11.05
CA THR A 50 16.98 -5.28 11.26
C THR A 50 15.70 -5.51 10.48
N TYR A 51 14.55 -5.47 11.16
CA TYR A 51 13.24 -5.74 10.55
C TYR A 51 12.53 -4.47 10.13
N HIS A 52 11.92 -4.52 8.95
CA HIS A 52 11.20 -3.42 8.33
C HIS A 52 9.81 -3.87 7.89
N ILE A 53 8.87 -2.94 7.89
CA ILE A 53 7.52 -3.16 7.38
C ILE A 53 7.54 -3.05 5.85
N GLN A 54 6.80 -3.92 5.17
CA GLN A 54 6.72 -3.87 3.72
C GLN A 54 6.15 -2.52 3.22
N PRO A 55 6.79 -1.88 2.23
CA PRO A 55 6.42 -0.53 1.78
C PRO A 55 5.02 -0.45 1.15
N TRP A 56 4.48 -1.55 0.63
CA TRP A 56 3.12 -1.59 0.11
C TRP A 56 2.06 -1.41 1.21
N ILE A 57 2.36 -1.73 2.48
CA ILE A 57 1.44 -1.53 3.61
C ILE A 57 1.15 -0.03 3.78
N ALA A 58 2.18 0.81 3.69
CA ALA A 58 2.03 2.26 3.74
C ALA A 58 1.18 2.78 2.57
N SER A 59 1.25 2.14 1.41
CA SER A 59 0.44 2.51 0.24
C SER A 59 -1.04 2.16 0.43
N ILE A 60 -1.36 0.99 1.00
CA ILE A 60 -2.74 0.57 1.31
C ILE A 60 -3.38 1.51 2.35
N ILE A 61 -2.71 1.64 3.50
CA ILE A 61 -2.50 2.90 4.20
C ILE A 61 -3.23 4.14 3.66
N THR A 62 -2.45 4.85 2.86
CA THR A 62 -2.80 6.09 2.21
C THR A 62 -4.01 5.97 1.28
N MET A 63 -4.16 4.85 0.56
CA MET A 63 -5.32 4.63 -0.32
C MET A 63 -6.64 4.61 0.47
N LEU A 64 -6.68 3.92 1.62
CA LEU A 64 -7.85 3.90 2.48
C LEU A 64 -8.20 5.30 2.98
N CYS A 65 -7.21 6.07 3.40
CA CYS A 65 -7.40 7.47 3.80
C CYS A 65 -8.00 8.31 2.67
N TYR A 66 -7.49 8.18 1.44
CA TYR A 66 -8.02 8.89 0.27
C TYR A 66 -9.48 8.54 -0.02
N VAL A 67 -9.85 7.27 0.06
CA VAL A 67 -11.24 6.83 -0.15
C VAL A 67 -12.15 7.49 0.89
N VAL A 68 -11.78 7.47 2.17
CA VAL A 68 -12.57 8.10 3.24
C VAL A 68 -12.71 9.61 3.01
N VAL A 69 -11.61 10.31 2.73
CA VAL A 69 -11.62 11.75 2.48
C VAL A 69 -12.51 12.08 1.28
N SER A 70 -12.38 11.33 0.19
CA SER A 70 -13.20 11.56 -1.01
C SER A 70 -14.70 11.33 -0.77
N ALA A 71 -15.05 10.34 0.06
CA ALA A 71 -16.42 10.08 0.45
C ALA A 71 -16.99 11.23 1.30
N VAL A 72 -16.23 11.72 2.29
CA VAL A 72 -16.62 12.86 3.12
C VAL A 72 -16.81 14.12 2.28
N VAL A 73 -15.85 14.45 1.41
CA VAL A 73 -15.95 15.62 0.52
C VAL A 73 -17.17 15.48 -0.39
N GLY A 74 -17.42 14.29 -0.96
CA GLY A 74 -18.59 14.02 -1.78
C GLY A 74 -19.92 14.24 -1.03
N CYS A 75 -19.99 13.80 0.23
CA CYS A 75 -21.15 14.04 1.10
C CYS A 75 -21.34 15.53 1.38
N VAL A 76 -20.28 16.25 1.74
CA VAL A 76 -20.35 17.70 2.04
C VAL A 76 -20.81 18.49 0.81
N VAL A 77 -20.26 18.22 -0.36
CA VAL A 77 -20.67 18.88 -1.61
C VAL A 77 -22.15 18.60 -1.91
N ARG A 78 -22.60 17.35 -1.76
CA ARG A 78 -24.02 17.02 -1.93
C ARG A 78 -24.92 17.73 -0.93
N CYS A 79 -24.54 17.81 0.34
CA CYS A 79 -25.31 18.55 1.33
C CYS A 79 -25.41 20.04 0.96
N ILE A 80 -24.33 20.68 0.52
CA ILE A 80 -24.35 22.10 0.12
C ILE A 80 -25.19 22.31 -1.16
N CYS A 81 -25.07 21.42 -2.14
CA CYS A 81 -25.74 21.57 -3.43
C CYS A 81 -27.21 21.09 -3.45
N CYS A 82 -27.60 20.18 -2.55
CA CYS A 82 -28.95 19.60 -2.53
C CYS A 82 -29.79 20.04 -1.32
N CYS A 83 -29.21 20.64 -0.28
CA CYS A 83 -29.94 21.22 0.85
C CYS A 83 -30.04 22.76 0.78
N ARG A 84 -29.76 23.34 -0.39
CA ARG A 84 -30.04 24.74 -0.73
C ARG A 84 -31.06 24.77 -1.85
#